data_AF-A0A2V9SE82-F1
#
_entry.id   AF-A0A2V9SE82-F1
#
_cell.length_a   1.000
_cell.length_b   1.000
_cell.length_c   1.000
_cell.angle_alpha   90.00
_cell.angle_beta   90.00
_cell.angle_gamma   90.00
#
_symmetry.space_group_name_H-M   'P 1'
#
loop_
_entity.id
_entity.type
_entity.pdbx_description
1 polymer ?
#
loop_
_entity_poly.entity_id
_entity_poly.type
_entity_poly.pdbx_seq_one_letter_code
_entity_poly.pdbx_strand_id
1 'polypeptide(L)'
;MTVGKGKRPRDPNQLAKWIVDRSTDETPEQEQELRSSSSSTLPPHVSEYMSLIGRKGGQIGGKRRLKTMTKAQRQRVAAKAARTRWKKH
;
A
#
# COMPACT_ATOMS: atom_id res chain seq x y z
N MET A 1 18.68 2.45 22.28
CA MET A 1 18.02 2.17 20.97
C MET A 1 16.52 2.35 21.16
N THR A 2 15.95 3.52 20.90
CA THR A 2 14.51 3.77 21.07
C THR A 2 13.75 3.24 19.85
N VAL A 3 12.81 2.34 20.10
CA VAL A 3 11.99 1.71 19.06
C VAL A 3 10.89 2.68 18.63
N GLY A 4 10.73 2.86 17.30
CA GLY A 4 9.71 3.74 16.73
C GLY A 4 8.29 3.34 17.14
N LYS A 5 7.40 4.34 17.25
CA LYS A 5 6.03 4.21 17.77
C LYS A 5 5.26 3.09 17.04
N GLY A 6 4.88 2.05 17.78
CA GLY A 6 4.09 0.92 17.28
C GLY A 6 4.85 -0.39 17.07
N LYS A 7 6.17 -0.43 17.25
CA LYS A 7 6.95 -1.68 17.18
C LYS A 7 7.23 -2.25 18.58
N ARG A 8 7.18 -3.58 18.72
CA ARG A 8 7.49 -4.29 19.97
C ARG A 8 8.95 -4.03 20.37
N PRO A 9 9.23 -3.51 21.59
CA PRO A 9 10.59 -3.30 22.06
C PRO A 9 11.39 -4.62 22.09
N ARG A 10 12.70 -4.55 21.77
CA ARG A 10 13.62 -5.70 21.83
C ARG A 10 14.30 -5.86 23.19
N ASP A 11 14.39 -4.79 23.97
CA ASP A 11 14.94 -4.80 25.31
C ASP A 11 13.95 -5.48 26.29
N PRO A 12 14.40 -6.37 27.19
CA PRO A 12 13.51 -7.15 28.06
C PRO A 12 12.74 -6.29 29.06
N ASN A 13 13.35 -5.23 29.62
CA ASN A 13 12.69 -4.36 30.58
C ASN A 13 11.64 -3.48 29.89
N GLN A 14 11.95 -2.99 28.69
CA GLN A 14 10.99 -2.24 27.88
C GLN A 14 9.84 -3.12 27.37
N LEU A 15 10.11 -4.39 27.09
CA LEU A 15 9.11 -5.37 26.66
C LEU A 15 8.16 -5.71 27.80
N ALA A 16 8.67 -5.90 29.02
CA ALA A 16 7.83 -6.14 30.19
C ALA A 16 6.85 -4.97 30.41
N LYS A 17 7.35 -3.73 30.39
CA LYS A 17 6.51 -2.53 30.48
C LYS A 17 5.46 -2.48 29.37
N TRP A 18 5.87 -2.72 28.11
CA TRP A 18 4.96 -2.69 26.96
C TRP A 18 3.84 -3.75 27.03
N ILE A 19 4.12 -4.93 27.58
CA ILE A 19 3.11 -5.98 27.79
C ILE A 19 2.11 -5.55 28.85
N VAL A 20 2.57 -5.00 29.96
CA VAL A 20 1.70 -4.51 31.04
C VAL A 20 0.78 -3.43 30.50
N ASP A 21 1.35 -2.36 29.93
CA ASP A 21 0.60 -1.23 29.36
C ASP A 21 -0.50 -1.73 28.39
N ARG A 22 -0.16 -2.66 27.49
CA ARG A 22 -1.12 -3.21 26.52
C ARG A 22 -2.18 -4.12 27.12
N SER A 23 -1.88 -4.80 28.23
CA SER A 23 -2.82 -5.70 28.91
C SER A 23 -3.75 -4.98 29.89
N THR A 24 -3.35 -3.79 30.35
CA THR A 24 -4.08 -2.98 31.34
C THR A 24 -4.79 -1.78 30.75
N ASP A 25 -4.56 -1.44 29.48
CA ASP A 25 -5.29 -0.37 28.78
C ASP A 25 -6.79 -0.73 28.68
N GLU A 26 -7.59 -0.25 29.63
CA GLU A 26 -9.07 -0.26 29.61
C GLU A 26 -9.63 0.98 28.89
N THR A 27 -8.99 1.42 27.80
CA THR A 27 -9.52 2.52 26.99
C THR A 27 -10.47 1.98 25.93
N PRO A 28 -11.71 2.51 25.83
CA PRO A 28 -12.62 2.14 24.75
C PRO A 28 -11.94 2.39 23.41
N GLU A 29 -12.12 1.46 22.48
CA GLU A 29 -11.58 1.51 21.13
C GLU A 29 -12.06 2.77 20.40
N GLN A 30 -11.39 3.90 20.63
CA GLN A 30 -11.55 5.11 19.84
C GLN A 30 -10.20 5.46 19.22
N GLU A 31 -10.24 5.42 17.89
CA GLU A 31 -9.35 6.17 17.00
C GLU A 31 -7.99 5.51 16.69
N GLN A 32 -8.04 4.26 16.24
CA GLN A 32 -7.09 3.74 15.25
C GLN A 32 -7.41 4.19 13.80
N GLU A 33 -8.08 5.34 13.60
CA GLU A 33 -8.31 5.89 12.25
C GLU A 33 -7.12 6.70 11.69
N LEU A 34 -6.15 7.12 12.51
CA LEU A 34 -5.12 8.07 12.05
C LEU A 34 -3.74 7.49 11.70
N ARG A 35 -3.57 6.17 11.59
CA ARG A 35 -2.27 5.52 11.30
C ARG A 35 -2.20 4.72 10.01
N SER A 36 -3.02 5.08 9.01
CA SER A 36 -2.84 4.66 7.62
C SER A 36 -2.94 5.86 6.67
N SER A 37 -2.03 6.83 6.81
CA SER A 37 -1.83 7.90 5.82
C SER A 37 -1.18 7.39 4.52
N SER A 38 -1.67 6.26 4.00
CA SER A 38 -1.54 5.84 2.60
C SER A 38 -2.83 5.19 2.05
N SER A 39 -3.96 5.29 2.78
CA SER A 39 -5.28 4.95 2.25
C SER A 39 -6.11 6.23 2.22
N SER A 40 -6.33 6.75 1.03
CA SER A 40 -7.24 7.87 0.79
C SER A 40 -8.62 7.55 1.37
N THR A 41 -9.01 8.21 2.46
CA THR A 41 -10.41 8.22 2.94
C THR A 41 -11.23 9.12 2.03
N LEU A 42 -11.30 8.77 0.75
CA LEU A 42 -12.31 9.33 -0.13
C LEU A 42 -13.62 8.62 0.21
N PRO A 43 -14.77 9.33 0.20
CA PRO A 43 -16.07 8.70 0.38
C PRO A 43 -16.19 7.48 -0.56
N PRO A 44 -16.77 6.35 -0.12
CA PRO A 44 -16.79 5.10 -0.89
C PRO A 44 -17.28 5.29 -2.33
N HIS A 45 -18.30 6.13 -2.51
CA HIS A 45 -18.84 6.50 -3.82
C HIS A 45 -17.82 7.13 -4.77
N VAL A 46 -16.92 7.98 -4.25
CA VAL A 46 -15.86 8.62 -5.05
C VAL A 46 -14.78 7.60 -5.41
N SER A 47 -14.40 6.74 -4.47
CA SER A 47 -13.40 5.67 -4.69
C SER A 47 -13.88 4.66 -5.74
N GLU A 48 -15.15 4.24 -5.67
CA GLU A 48 -15.79 3.37 -6.65
C GLU A 48 -15.84 4.02 -8.03
N TYR A 49 -16.26 5.28 -8.09
CA TYR A 49 -16.31 6.04 -9.34
C TYR A 49 -14.93 6.14 -10.01
N MET A 50 -13.88 6.48 -9.23
CA MET A 50 -12.51 6.54 -9.74
C MET A 50 -12.01 5.18 -10.23
N SER A 51 -12.35 4.10 -9.51
CA SER A 51 -12.00 2.73 -9.89
C SER A 51 -12.67 2.32 -11.22
N LEU A 52 -13.94 2.69 -11.41
CA LEU A 52 -14.68 2.45 -12.65
C LEU A 52 -14.08 3.22 -13.84
N ILE A 53 -13.71 4.49 -13.64
CA ILE A 53 -13.02 5.29 -14.67
C ILE A 53 -11.67 4.67 -15.03
N GLY A 54 -10.87 4.30 -14.01
CA GLY A 54 -9.57 3.66 -14.21
C GLY A 54 -9.69 2.37 -15.00
N ARG A 55 -10.68 1.52 -14.67
CA ARG A 55 -10.97 0.29 -15.41
C ARG A 55 -11.32 0.56 -16.86
N LYS A 56 -12.21 1.52 -17.12
CA LYS A 56 -12.63 1.91 -18.48
C LYS A 56 -11.43 2.38 -19.30
N GLY A 57 -10.59 3.26 -18.74
CA GLY A 57 -9.37 3.73 -19.38
C GLY A 57 -8.38 2.60 -19.68
N GLY A 58 -8.19 1.68 -18.73
CA GLY A 58 -7.32 0.52 -18.87
C GLY A 58 -7.77 -0.45 -19.99
N GLN A 59 -9.07 -0.72 -20.12
CA GLN A 59 -9.60 -1.57 -21.19
C GLN A 59 -9.35 -0.97 -22.58
N ILE A 60 -9.61 0.34 -22.74
CA ILE A 60 -9.38 1.05 -23.99
C ILE A 60 -7.88 1.10 -24.31
N GLY A 61 -7.06 1.51 -23.33
CA GLY A 61 -5.61 1.63 -23.49
C GLY A 61 -4.94 0.29 -23.78
N GLY A 62 -5.30 -0.78 -23.06
CA GLY A 62 -4.78 -2.12 -23.25
C GLY A 62 -5.06 -2.65 -24.67
N LYS A 63 -6.31 -2.58 -25.12
CA LYS A 63 -6.70 -2.99 -26.48
C LYS A 63 -5.96 -2.18 -27.56
N ARG A 64 -5.82 -0.86 -27.35
CA ARG A 64 -5.10 0.01 -28.30
C ARG A 64 -3.63 -0.36 -28.40
N ARG A 65 -2.96 -0.56 -27.26
CA ARG A 65 -1.54 -0.94 -27.22
C ARG A 65 -1.26 -2.27 -27.91
N LEU A 66 -2.17 -3.23 -27.84
CA LEU A 66 -2.03 -4.50 -28.57
C LEU A 66 -1.98 -4.29 -30.10
N LYS A 67 -2.80 -3.37 -30.62
CA LYS A 67 -2.88 -3.08 -32.05
C LYS A 67 -1.76 -2.16 -32.54
N THR A 68 -1.34 -1.17 -31.76
CA THR A 68 -0.42 -0.13 -32.22
C THR A 68 1.05 -0.42 -31.94
N MET A 69 1.38 -1.32 -30.99
CA MET A 69 2.77 -1.54 -30.60
C MET A 69 3.50 -2.52 -31.51
N THR A 70 4.72 -2.15 -31.91
CA THR A 70 5.65 -3.03 -32.61
C THR A 70 6.29 -4.05 -31.66
N LYS A 71 6.85 -5.14 -32.19
CA LYS A 71 7.55 -6.17 -31.40
C LYS A 71 8.66 -5.58 -30.52
N ALA A 72 9.48 -4.68 -31.08
CA ALA A 72 10.57 -4.03 -30.36
C ALA A 72 10.05 -3.15 -29.20
N GLN A 73 8.97 -2.40 -29.42
CA GLN A 73 8.37 -1.58 -28.36
C GLN A 73 7.78 -2.46 -27.24
N ARG A 74 7.16 -3.60 -27.58
CA ARG A 74 6.67 -4.57 -26.57
C ARG A 74 7.82 -5.12 -25.73
N GLN A 75 8.93 -5.48 -26.35
CA GLN A 75 10.12 -5.98 -25.66
C GLN A 75 10.72 -4.95 -24.70
N ARG A 76 10.84 -3.68 -25.12
CA ARG A 76 11.33 -2.60 -24.25
C ARG A 76 10.47 -2.41 -23.00
N VAL A 77 9.14 -2.46 -23.15
CA VAL A 77 8.21 -2.35 -22.01
C VAL A 77 8.35 -3.55 -21.08
N ALA A 78 8.46 -4.77 -21.61
CA ALA A 78 8.65 -5.97 -20.81
C ALA A 78 9.96 -5.92 -20.00
N ALA A 79 11.06 -5.51 -20.65
CA ALA A 79 12.35 -5.34 -19.99
C ALA A 79 12.30 -4.28 -18.87
N LYS A 80 11.63 -3.14 -19.12
CA LYS A 80 11.41 -2.09 -18.10
C LYS A 80 10.63 -2.65 -16.91
N ALA A 81 9.54 -3.39 -17.16
CA ALA A 81 8.71 -3.99 -16.11
C ALA A 81 9.49 -5.01 -15.26
N ALA A 82 10.30 -5.86 -15.91
CA ALA A 82 11.18 -6.79 -15.21
C ALA A 82 12.17 -6.02 -14.32
N ARG A 83 12.94 -5.07 -14.86
CA ARG A 83 13.89 -4.27 -14.08
C ARG A 83 13.24 -3.61 -12.86
N THR A 84 12.04 -3.04 -12.99
CA THR A 84 11.34 -2.44 -11.85
C THR A 84 10.94 -3.45 -10.78
N ARG A 85 10.55 -4.67 -11.18
CA ARG A 85 10.21 -5.75 -10.24
C ARG A 85 11.45 -6.22 -9.48
N TRP A 86 12.55 -6.43 -10.19
CA TRP A 86 13.79 -6.96 -9.61
C TRP A 86 14.60 -5.91 -8.85
N LYS A 87 14.46 -4.61 -9.13
CA LYS A 87 15.13 -3.52 -8.38
C LYS A 87 14.63 -3.36 -6.94
N LYS A 88 13.45 -3.91 -6.62
CA LYS A 88 12.86 -3.86 -5.28
C LYS A 88 13.30 -5.01 -4.37
N HIS A 89 14.04 -5.97 -4.93
CA HIS A 89 14.70 -7.07 -4.21
C HIS A 89 16.21 -6.84 -4.22
#